data_AF-A0A519K8N8-F1
#
_entry.id   AF-A0A519K8N8-F1
#
_cell.length_a   1.000
_cell.length_b   1.000
_cell.length_c   1.000
_cell.angle_alpha   90.00
_cell.angle_beta   90.00
_cell.angle_gamma   90.00
#
_symmetry.space_group_name_H-M   'P 1'
#
loop_
_entity.id
_entity.type
_entity.pdbx_description
1 polymer ?
#
loop_
_entity_poly.entity_id
_entity_poly.type
_entity_poly.pdbx_seq_one_letter_code
_entity_poly.pdbx_strand_id
1 'polypeptide(L)' 'AVAAQKELWSLQGQGGVWYCGAHFGAGFHEDGLQSGLAVAEQLGGVRRPWQVEDESGRIHLSPAPEPERLHA' A
#
# COMPACT_ATOMS: atom_id res chain seq x y z
N ALA A 1 14.73 -5.80 11.56
CA ALA A 1 14.20 -6.07 10.21
C ALA A 1 12.68 -5.98 10.17
N VAL A 2 11.93 -6.82 10.89
CA VAL A 2 10.45 -6.89 10.83
C VAL A 2 9.72 -5.61 11.30
N ALA A 3 10.25 -4.87 12.27
CA ALA A 3 9.60 -3.65 12.75
C ALA A 3 9.48 -2.57 11.66
N ALA A 4 10.54 -2.36 10.87
CA ALA A 4 10.55 -1.37 9.80
C ALA A 4 9.61 -1.74 8.63
N GLN A 5 9.25 -3.02 8.49
CA GLN A 5 8.32 -3.47 7.46
C GLN A 5 6.92 -2.86 7.61
N LYS A 6 6.49 -2.63 8.86
CA LYS A 6 5.20 -2.00 9.17
C LYS A 6 5.14 -0.54 8.73
N GLU A 7 6.30 0.10 8.63
CA GLU A 7 6.42 1.50 8.24
C GLU A 7 6.52 1.68 6.72
N LEU A 8 6.69 0.62 5.93
CA LEU A 8 6.89 0.72 4.48
C LEU A 8 5.74 1.45 3.78
N TRP A 9 4.51 1.31 4.28
CA TRP A 9 3.35 1.98 3.69
C TRP A 9 3.39 3.51 3.82
N SER A 10 4.20 4.05 4.74
CA SER A 10 4.40 5.50 4.84
C SER A 10 5.12 6.12 3.62
N LEU A 11 5.75 5.30 2.78
CA LEU A 11 6.53 5.73 1.61
C LEU A 11 5.65 6.05 0.38
N GLN A 12 4.37 5.67 0.39
CA GLN A 12 3.51 5.79 -0.77
C GLN A 12 3.32 7.26 -1.20
N GLY A 13 3.49 7.53 -2.49
CA GLY A 13 3.26 8.85 -3.08
C GLY A 13 4.38 9.87 -2.84
N GLN A 14 5.38 9.56 -2.01
CA GLN A 14 6.53 10.45 -1.80
C GLN A 14 7.31 10.61 -3.12
N GLY A 15 7.44 11.85 -3.58
CA GLY A 15 8.09 12.15 -4.87
C GLY A 15 7.38 11.55 -6.09
N GLY A 16 6.08 11.22 -5.98
CA GLY A 16 5.33 10.58 -7.06
C GLY A 16 5.67 9.10 -7.27
N VAL A 17 6.40 8.48 -6.34
CA VAL A 17 6.78 7.08 -6.41
C VAL A 17 5.86 6.22 -5.54
N TRP A 18 5.53 5.04 -6.05
CA TRP A 18 4.67 4.07 -5.38
C TRP A 18 5.37 2.71 -5.35
N TYR A 19 5.30 2.05 -4.20
CA TYR A 19 5.97 0.78 -3.95
C TYR A 19 4.94 -0.29 -3.62
N CYS A 20 5.09 -1.48 -4.20
CA CYS A 20 4.33 -2.67 -3.85
C CYS A 20 5.21 -3.91 -4.00
N GLY A 21 4.79 -5.03 -3.43
CA GLY A 21 5.48 -6.30 -3.55
C GLY A 21 5.46 -7.11 -2.25
N ALA A 22 6.05 -8.29 -2.30
CA ALA A 22 6.00 -9.26 -1.21
C ALA A 22 6.62 -8.75 0.11
N HIS A 23 7.53 -7.76 0.03
CA HIS A 23 8.14 -7.11 1.19
C HIS A 23 7.17 -6.31 2.06
N PHE A 24 5.95 -6.02 1.59
CA PHE A 24 4.91 -5.35 2.39
C PHE A 24 4.15 -6.29 3.33
N GLY A 25 4.41 -7.60 3.22
CA GLY A 25 3.91 -8.65 4.12
C GLY A 25 5.03 -9.63 4.46
N ALA A 26 4.72 -10.91 4.59
CA ALA A 26 5.69 -11.93 5.01
C ALA A 26 6.59 -12.48 3.86
N GLY A 27 6.53 -11.92 2.65
CA GLY A 27 7.36 -12.34 1.51
C GLY A 27 6.70 -13.35 0.57
N PHE A 28 5.40 -13.59 0.68
CA PHE A 28 4.65 -14.52 -0.18
C PHE A 28 4.06 -13.85 -1.42
N HIS A 29 3.61 -14.66 -2.39
CA HIS A 29 3.00 -14.17 -3.63
C HIS A 29 1.74 -13.35 -3.35
N GLU A 30 0.96 -13.76 -2.36
CA GLU A 30 -0.28 -13.12 -1.92
C GLU A 30 -0.03 -11.73 -1.34
N ASP A 31 1.11 -11.52 -0.66
CA ASP A 31 1.49 -10.20 -0.13
C ASP A 31 1.77 -9.22 -1.28
N GLY A 32 2.40 -9.72 -2.34
CA GLY A 32 2.61 -8.97 -3.59
C GLY A 32 1.30 -8.62 -4.29
N LEU A 33 0.37 -9.58 -4.38
CA LEU A 33 -0.95 -9.35 -4.96
C LEU A 33 -1.75 -8.29 -4.17
N GLN A 34 -1.87 -8.45 -2.85
CA GLN A 34 -2.63 -7.54 -2.01
C GLN A 34 -2.03 -6.13 -2.01
N SER A 35 -0.70 -6.00 -1.90
CA SER A 35 -0.03 -4.68 -1.95
C SER A 35 -0.18 -4.01 -3.30
N GLY A 36 -0.05 -4.76 -4.41
CA GLY A 36 -0.22 -4.21 -5.76
C GLY A 36 -1.63 -3.65 -5.98
N LEU A 37 -2.65 -4.38 -5.55
CA LEU A 37 -4.04 -3.91 -5.64
C LEU A 37 -4.29 -2.70 -4.74
N ALA A 38 -3.84 -2.72 -3.48
CA ALA A 38 -4.03 -1.60 -2.56
C ALA A 38 -3.32 -0.32 -3.05
N VAL A 39 -2.14 -0.44 -3.66
CA VAL A 39 -1.44 0.67 -4.31
C VAL A 39 -2.19 1.20 -5.51
N ALA A 40 -2.68 0.32 -6.40
CA ALA A 40 -3.44 0.72 -7.57
C ALA A 40 -4.70 1.52 -7.19
N GLU A 41 -5.34 1.15 -6.08
CA GLU A 41 -6.53 1.83 -5.56
C GLU A 41 -6.21 3.22 -5.01
N GLN A 42 -5.14 3.36 -4.23
CA GLN A 42 -4.72 4.65 -3.69
C GLN A 42 -4.17 5.59 -4.78
N LEU A 43 -3.37 5.07 -5.70
CA LEU A 43 -2.82 5.81 -6.84
C LEU A 43 -3.93 6.24 -7.82
N GLY A 44 -4.85 5.33 -8.14
CA GLY A 44 -5.91 5.57 -9.11
C GLY A 44 -7.13 6.29 -8.54
N GLY A 45 -7.30 6.31 -7.21
CA GLY A 45 -8.52 6.81 -6.56
C GLY A 45 -9.77 5.97 -6.91
N VAL A 46 -9.57 4.74 -7.40
CA VAL A 46 -10.65 3.85 -7.85
C VAL A 46 -10.56 2.55 -7.07
N ARG A 47 -11.68 2.11 -6.54
CA ARG A 47 -11.80 0.84 -5.83
C ARG A 47 -11.91 -0.34 -6.80
N ARG A 48 -11.29 -1.49 -6.48
CA ARG A 48 -11.50 -2.72 -7.25
C ARG A 48 -13.00 -3.08 -7.28
N PRO A 49 -13.53 -3.60 -8.41
CA PRO A 49 -14.97 -3.79 -8.59
C PRO A 49 -15.53 -5.07 -7.93
N TRP A 50 -14.70 -5.83 -7.22
CA TRP A 50 -15.09 -7.05 -6.51
C TRP A 50 -14.81 -6.91 -5.00
N GLN A 51 -15.54 -7.70 -4.21
CA GLN A 51 -15.33 -7.79 -2.76
C GLN A 51 -14.74 -9.15 -2.44
N VAL A 52 -13.76 -9.17 -1.55
CA VAL A 52 -13.20 -10.37 -0.96
C VAL A 52 -12.94 -10.12 0.52
N GLU A 53 -13.15 -11.14 1.34
CA GLU A 53 -12.80 -11.07 2.75
C GLU A 53 -11.28 -10.86 2.90
N ASP A 54 -10.89 -10.03 3.87
CA ASP A 54 -9.49 -9.79 4.24
C ASP A 54 -8.54 -9.43 3.09
N GLU A 55 -9.04 -8.62 2.15
CA GLU A 55 -8.39 -8.31 0.88
C GLU A 55 -7.01 -7.63 0.94
N SER A 56 -6.67 -7.11 2.12
CA SER A 56 -5.39 -6.44 2.45
C SER A 56 -4.88 -6.89 3.83
N GLY A 57 -5.39 -7.99 4.39
CA GLY A 57 -5.03 -8.43 5.75
C GLY A 57 -3.61 -8.90 5.94
N ARG A 58 -2.91 -9.23 4.84
CA ARG A 58 -1.53 -9.69 4.88
C ARG A 58 -0.50 -8.56 4.84
N ILE A 59 -0.95 -7.33 4.59
CA ILE A 59 -0.10 -6.15 4.47
C ILE A 59 -0.46 -5.13 5.55
N HIS A 60 0.51 -4.28 5.88
CA HIS A 60 0.32 -3.22 6.87
C HIS A 60 -0.01 -1.90 6.19
N LEU A 61 -1.30 -1.58 6.10
CA LEU A 61 -1.77 -0.28 5.62
C LEU A 61 -1.68 0.74 6.78
N SER A 62 -0.75 1.68 6.68
CA SER A 62 -0.79 2.90 7.51
C SER A 62 -1.62 3.95 6.80
N PRO A 63 -2.35 4.84 7.51
CA PRO A 63 -2.98 5.98 6.86
C PRO A 63 -1.90 6.73 6.07
N ALA A 64 -2.17 6.95 4.77
CA ALA A 64 -1.28 7.75 3.95
C ALA A 64 -1.07 9.11 4.64
N PRO A 65 0.14 9.69 4.61
CA PRO A 65 0.32 11.05 5.10
C PRO A 65 -0.73 11.93 4.43
N GLU A 66 -1.43 12.77 5.20
CA GLU A 66 -2.36 13.75 4.63
C GLU A 66 -1.64 14.45 3.47
N PRO A 67 -2.31 14.65 2.32
CA PRO A 67 -1.69 15.38 1.24
C PRO A 67 -1.36 16.77 1.77
N GLU A 68 -0.10 17.00 2.13
CA GLU A 68 0.44 18.32 2.36
C GLU A 68 0.10 19.10 1.10
N ARG A 69 -0.71 20.15 1.28
CA ARG A 69 -1.27 20.96 0.22
C ARG A 69 -0.15 21.26 -0.78
N LEU A 70 -0.23 20.66 -1.97
CA LEU A 70 0.51 21.06 -3.16
C LEU A 70 0.02 22.44 -3.59
N HIS A 71 0.37 23.45 -2.80
CA HIS A 71 0.18 24.87 -3.03
C HIS A 71 1.40 25.59 -2.47
N ALA A 72 2.51 25.52 -3.22
CA ALA A 72 3.58 26.51 -3.23
C ALA A 72 4.21 26.50 -4.63
#